data_AF-A0A0P1I0R9-F1
#
_entry.id   AF-A0A0P1I0R9-F1
#
_cell.length_a   1.000
_cell.length_b   1.000
_cell.length_c   1.000
_cell.angle_alpha   90.00
_cell.angle_beta   90.00
_cell.angle_gamma   90.00
#
_symmetry.space_group_name_H-M   'P 1'
#
loop_
_entity.id
_entity.type
_entity.pdbx_description
1 polymer ?
#
loop_
_entity_poly.entity_id
_entity_poly.type
_entity_poly.pdbx_seq_one_letter_code
_entity_poly.pdbx_strand_id
1 'polypeptide(L)'
;MEISSEDRERLQALAAFLPIVEAANFTAGEMVVPPNTPSGVTRFPYAAPSDPVSQFFEMVYEKNWVASFDWTEWSSSQEAKELFAEDGLALSKANTEQLSRMLTTCVRREKFAEGSLIADFESGLMVRIIRRADQLLHEAD
;
A
#
# COMPACT_ATOMS: atom_id res chain seq x y z
N MET A 1 -2.05 1.60 25.09
CA MET A 1 -2.13 0.21 24.59
C MET A 1 -0.69 -0.19 24.33
N GLU A 2 -0.17 -1.26 24.93
CA GLU A 2 1.23 -1.64 24.67
C GLU A 2 1.34 -2.23 23.27
N ILE A 3 2.05 -1.52 22.37
CA ILE A 3 2.41 -2.05 21.06
C ILE A 3 3.60 -2.99 21.26
N SER A 4 3.54 -4.20 20.68
CA SER A 4 4.64 -5.15 20.73
C SER A 4 5.90 -4.56 20.06
N SER A 5 7.10 -5.02 20.43
CA SER A 5 8.33 -4.57 19.77
C SER A 5 8.30 -4.85 18.26
N GLU A 6 7.71 -5.98 17.87
CA GLU A 6 7.52 -6.36 16.48
C GLU A 6 6.56 -5.42 15.75
N ASP A 7 5.40 -5.10 16.32
CA ASP A 7 4.47 -4.15 15.72
C ASP A 7 5.06 -2.75 15.63
N ARG A 8 5.86 -2.33 16.62
CA ARG A 8 6.58 -1.05 16.57
C ARG A 8 7.55 -1.01 15.40
N GLU A 9 8.35 -2.05 15.19
CA GLU A 9 9.27 -2.14 14.04
C GLU A 9 8.53 -2.13 12.70
N ARG A 10 7.39 -2.84 12.61
CA ARG A 10 6.55 -2.88 11.41
C ARG A 10 6.00 -1.50 11.09
N LEU A 11 5.43 -0.82 12.10
CA LEU A 11 4.87 0.53 11.97
C LEU A 11 5.95 1.56 11.60
N GLN A 12 7.13 1.48 12.22
CA GLN A 12 8.28 2.33 11.87
C GLN A 12 8.70 2.17 10.40
N ALA A 13 8.71 0.93 9.91
CA ALA A 13 9.04 0.66 8.51
C ALA A 13 8.02 1.27 7.54
N LEU A 14 6.71 1.26 7.87
CA LEU A 14 5.71 1.99 7.08
C LEU A 14 5.92 3.50 7.16
N ALA A 15 6.01 4.05 8.37
CA ALA A 15 6.11 5.48 8.62
C ALA A 15 7.35 6.11 7.95
N ALA A 16 8.44 5.35 7.77
CA ALA A 16 9.63 5.78 7.06
C ALA A 16 9.38 6.21 5.59
N PHE A 17 8.30 5.73 4.96
CA PHE A 17 7.92 6.15 3.60
C PHE A 17 7.16 7.48 3.58
N LEU A 18 6.63 7.97 4.71
CA LEU A 18 5.83 9.19 4.79
C LEU A 18 6.51 10.41 4.13
N PRO A 19 7.77 10.77 4.45
CA PRO A 19 8.43 11.91 3.82
C PRO A 19 8.65 11.73 2.30
N ILE A 20 8.70 10.49 1.83
CA ILE A 20 8.89 10.20 0.39
C ILE A 20 7.57 10.42 -0.35
N VAL A 21 6.47 9.87 0.16
CA VAL A 21 5.16 9.92 -0.51
C VAL A 21 4.48 11.28 -0.39
N GLU A 22 4.88 12.11 0.58
CA GLU A 22 4.42 13.49 0.73
C GLU A 22 5.28 14.52 -0.03
N ALA A 23 6.40 14.09 -0.60
CA ALA A 23 7.24 14.99 -1.38
C ALA A 23 6.49 15.52 -2.61
N ALA A 24 6.61 16.83 -2.89
CA ALA A 24 5.88 17.47 -3.99
C ALA A 24 6.23 16.91 -5.38
N ASN A 25 7.36 16.23 -5.51
CA ASN A 25 7.84 15.58 -6.72
C ASN A 25 7.65 14.05 -6.72
N PHE A 26 6.93 13.49 -5.74
CA PHE A 26 6.62 12.08 -5.70
C PHE A 26 5.75 11.67 -6.89
N THR A 27 6.11 10.57 -7.54
CA THR A 27 5.29 9.89 -8.55
C THR A 27 5.19 8.42 -8.17
N ALA A 28 3.98 7.85 -8.27
CA ALA A 28 3.75 6.44 -7.95
C ALA A 28 4.30 5.49 -9.02
N GLY A 29 4.39 5.97 -10.25
CA GLY A 29 4.85 5.20 -11.40
C GLY A 29 4.55 5.92 -12.70
N GLU A 30 4.77 5.23 -13.80
CA GLU A 30 4.46 5.73 -15.14
C GLU A 30 3.93 4.64 -16.04
N MET A 31 3.24 5.08 -17.09
CA MET A 31 2.71 4.20 -18.11
C MET A 31 3.73 4.07 -19.24
N VAL A 32 4.48 2.98 -19.28
CA VAL A 32 5.52 2.72 -20.28
C VAL A 32 4.91 2.20 -21.59
N VAL A 33 5.12 2.93 -22.68
CA VAL A 33 4.79 2.48 -24.05
C VAL A 33 6.07 2.02 -24.75
N PRO A 34 6.29 0.70 -24.91
CA PRO A 34 7.52 0.20 -25.50
C PRO A 34 7.65 0.61 -26.97
N PRO A 35 8.86 0.92 -27.45
CA PRO A 35 9.06 1.19 -28.87
C PRO A 35 8.82 -0.09 -29.68
N ASN A 36 8.29 0.07 -30.90
CA ASN A 36 8.18 -1.02 -31.85
C ASN A 36 9.58 -1.54 -32.21
N THR A 37 9.79 -2.85 -32.10
CA THR A 37 11.09 -3.46 -32.43
C THR A 37 11.09 -4.04 -33.85
N PRO A 38 12.21 -3.97 -34.59
CA PRO A 38 12.30 -4.52 -35.95
C PRO A 38 12.09 -6.04 -36.04
N SER A 39 12.17 -6.75 -34.91
CA SER A 39 11.97 -8.20 -34.82
C SER A 39 10.52 -8.64 -34.97
N GLY A 40 9.57 -7.71 -35.17
CA GLY A 40 8.14 -8.01 -35.27
C GLY A 40 7.49 -8.36 -33.94
N VAL A 41 8.21 -8.19 -32.82
CA VAL A 41 7.66 -8.38 -31.47
C VAL A 41 7.07 -7.06 -30.99
N THR A 42 5.74 -7.01 -30.92
CA THR A 42 5.01 -5.93 -30.26
C THR A 42 4.95 -6.21 -28.77
N ARG A 43 5.38 -5.26 -27.94
CA ARG A 43 5.16 -5.29 -26.50
C ARG A 43 3.99 -4.39 -26.17
N PHE A 44 3.08 -4.89 -25.34
CA PHE A 44 1.97 -4.08 -24.87
C PHE A 44 2.48 -3.00 -23.88
N PRO A 45 1.80 -1.84 -23.81
CA PRO A 45 2.02 -0.88 -22.75
C PRO A 45 1.85 -1.55 -21.37
N TYR A 46 2.70 -1.18 -20.41
CA TYR A 46 2.63 -1.71 -19.03
C TYR A 46 2.87 -0.61 -17.97
N ALA A 47 2.22 -0.74 -16.82
CA ALA A 47 2.39 0.18 -15.71
C ALA A 47 3.70 -0.13 -14.97
N ALA A 48 4.60 0.84 -14.87
CA ALA A 48 5.88 0.71 -14.17
C ALA A 48 5.83 1.50 -12.85
N PRO A 49 5.87 0.83 -11.68
CA PRO A 49 5.97 1.53 -10.40
C PRO A 49 7.31 2.28 -10.31
N SER A 50 7.31 3.39 -9.58
CA SER A 50 8.56 4.10 -9.26
C SER A 50 9.40 3.32 -8.24
N ASP A 51 10.71 3.59 -8.18
CA ASP A 51 11.60 2.91 -7.23
C ASP A 51 11.09 2.95 -5.78
N PRO A 52 10.56 4.08 -5.24
CA PRO A 52 9.98 4.09 -3.90
C PRO A 52 8.76 3.19 -3.73
N VAL A 53 7.90 3.08 -4.76
CA VAL A 53 6.72 2.18 -4.71
C VAL A 53 7.15 0.72 -4.75
N SER A 54 8.16 0.38 -5.55
CA SER A 54 8.76 -0.96 -5.54
C SER A 54 9.38 -1.31 -4.19
N GLN A 55 10.14 -0.39 -3.59
CA GLN A 55 10.74 -0.57 -2.25
C GLN A 55 9.68 -0.70 -1.15
N PHE A 56 8.59 0.08 -1.25
CA PHE A 56 7.46 -0.04 -0.33
C PHE A 56 6.86 -1.44 -0.40
N PHE A 57 6.65 -1.96 -1.61
CA PHE A 57 6.09 -3.28 -1.82
C PHE A 57 6.99 -4.38 -1.25
N GLU A 58 8.30 -4.30 -1.49
CA GLU A 58 9.28 -5.22 -0.88
C GLU A 58 9.20 -5.19 0.65
N MET A 59 9.20 -3.99 1.24
CA MET A 59 9.08 -3.81 2.69
C MET A 59 7.79 -4.41 3.27
N VAL A 60 6.66 -4.32 2.56
CA VAL A 60 5.38 -4.95 2.98
C VAL A 60 5.54 -6.47 3.16
N TYR A 61 6.30 -7.14 2.29
CA TYR A 61 6.59 -8.57 2.45
C TYR A 61 7.65 -8.82 3.53
N GLU A 62 8.75 -8.07 3.52
CA GLU A 62 9.87 -8.26 4.46
C GLU A 62 9.46 -8.06 5.92
N LYS A 63 8.54 -7.13 6.20
CA LYS A 63 8.02 -6.82 7.53
C LYS A 63 6.75 -7.58 7.89
N ASN A 64 6.42 -8.66 7.16
CA ASN A 64 5.27 -9.51 7.42
C ASN A 64 3.96 -8.71 7.56
N TRP A 65 3.76 -7.69 6.72
CA TRP A 65 2.47 -6.98 6.65
C TRP A 65 1.39 -7.79 5.95
N VAL A 66 1.78 -8.78 5.14
CA VAL A 66 0.86 -9.68 4.45
C VAL A 66 0.38 -10.76 5.42
N ALA A 67 -0.83 -10.59 5.94
CA ALA A 67 -1.45 -11.53 6.86
C ALA A 67 -2.07 -12.73 6.13
N SER A 68 -2.17 -13.85 6.83
CA SER A 68 -2.89 -15.05 6.35
C SER A 68 -4.32 -15.04 6.87
N PHE A 69 -5.28 -14.75 5.99
CA PHE A 69 -6.72 -14.79 6.24
C PHE A 69 -7.50 -14.88 4.91
N ASP A 70 -8.82 -15.08 4.96
CA ASP A 70 -9.66 -15.00 3.77
C ASP A 70 -9.87 -13.53 3.37
N TRP A 71 -8.89 -12.99 2.66
CA TRP A 71 -8.93 -11.61 2.17
C TRP A 71 -10.03 -11.39 1.13
N THR A 72 -10.44 -12.44 0.40
CA THR A 72 -11.50 -12.35 -0.60
C THR A 72 -12.83 -12.11 0.08
N GLU A 73 -13.17 -12.94 1.07
CA GLU A 73 -14.38 -12.78 1.87
C GLU A 73 -14.36 -11.47 2.65
N TRP A 74 -13.25 -11.16 3.33
CA TRP A 74 -13.11 -9.95 4.12
C TRP A 74 -13.25 -8.67 3.30
N SER A 75 -12.72 -8.63 2.07
CA SER A 75 -12.83 -7.45 1.19
C SER A 75 -14.27 -7.08 0.84
N SER A 76 -15.21 -8.01 0.97
CA SER A 76 -16.64 -7.80 0.76
C SER A 76 -17.40 -7.38 2.03
N SER A 77 -16.74 -7.43 3.19
CA SER A 77 -17.32 -7.08 4.50
C SER A 77 -17.61 -5.59 4.64
N GLN A 78 -18.45 -5.25 5.62
CA GLN A 78 -18.72 -3.85 5.97
C GLN A 78 -17.48 -3.14 6.53
N GLU A 79 -16.68 -3.85 7.35
CA GLU A 79 -15.42 -3.32 7.90
C GLU A 79 -14.46 -2.90 6.77
N ALA A 80 -14.24 -3.76 5.78
CA ALA A 80 -13.38 -3.43 4.65
C ALA A 80 -13.92 -2.22 3.86
N LYS A 81 -15.24 -2.18 3.59
CA LYS A 81 -15.84 -1.04 2.88
C LYS A 81 -15.61 0.29 3.60
N GLU A 82 -15.75 0.29 4.93
CA GLU A 82 -15.51 1.49 5.74
C GLU A 82 -14.02 1.87 5.77
N LEU A 83 -13.13 0.91 5.93
CA LEU A 83 -11.68 1.14 5.94
C LEU A 83 -11.16 1.67 4.59
N PHE A 84 -11.71 1.23 3.47
CA PHE A 84 -11.36 1.69 2.12
C PHE A 84 -12.18 2.90 1.66
N ALA A 85 -13.08 3.44 2.49
CA ALA A 85 -13.89 4.60 2.11
C ALA A 85 -13.03 5.86 1.93
N GLU A 86 -13.40 6.70 0.96
CA GLU A 86 -12.66 7.93 0.65
C GLU A 86 -12.74 8.99 1.75
N ASP A 87 -13.76 8.94 2.62
CA ASP A 87 -13.85 9.84 3.77
C ASP A 87 -12.75 9.59 4.82
N GLY A 88 -12.09 8.42 4.77
CA GLY A 88 -10.99 8.04 5.64
C GLY A 88 -11.35 7.93 7.13
N LEU A 89 -12.64 7.96 7.49
CA LEU A 89 -13.06 8.04 8.89
C LEU A 89 -12.71 6.78 9.66
N ALA A 90 -12.97 5.60 9.09
CA ALA A 90 -12.60 4.33 9.72
C ALA A 90 -11.09 4.11 9.71
N LEU A 91 -10.43 4.42 8.58
CA LEU A 91 -8.98 4.30 8.43
C LEU A 91 -8.22 5.15 9.46
N SER A 92 -8.70 6.36 9.78
CA SER A 92 -8.08 7.22 10.79
C SER A 92 -8.05 6.62 12.20
N LYS A 93 -8.88 5.61 12.46
CA LYS A 93 -9.00 4.89 13.74
C LYS A 93 -8.49 3.45 13.65
N ALA A 94 -7.96 3.05 12.49
CA ALA A 94 -7.55 1.68 12.26
C ALA A 94 -6.41 1.27 13.20
N ASN A 95 -6.43 0.03 13.67
CA ASN A 95 -5.33 -0.56 14.41
C ASN A 95 -4.33 -1.27 13.47
N THR A 96 -3.20 -1.73 14.01
CA THR A 96 -2.14 -2.41 13.25
C THR A 96 -2.65 -3.62 12.46
N GLU A 97 -3.57 -4.42 13.03
CA GLU A 97 -4.14 -5.58 12.35
C GLU A 97 -4.98 -5.16 11.13
N GLN A 98 -5.81 -4.12 11.28
CA GLN A 98 -6.61 -3.58 10.18
C GLN A 98 -5.72 -3.02 9.07
N LEU A 99 -4.63 -2.32 9.40
CA LEU A 99 -3.64 -1.89 8.40
C LEU A 99 -3.03 -3.10 7.67
N SER A 100 -2.68 -4.17 8.38
CA SER A 100 -2.16 -5.42 7.80
C SER A 100 -3.16 -6.09 6.86
N ARG A 101 -4.45 -6.11 7.21
CA ARG A 101 -5.51 -6.63 6.32
C ARG A 101 -5.67 -5.78 5.07
N MET A 102 -5.69 -4.45 5.21
CA MET A 102 -5.77 -3.52 4.08
C MET A 102 -4.59 -3.69 3.13
N LEU A 103 -3.35 -3.67 3.66
CA LEU A 103 -2.14 -3.89 2.88
C LEU A 103 -2.17 -5.25 2.17
N THR A 104 -2.61 -6.30 2.85
CA THR A 104 -2.80 -7.63 2.24
C THR A 104 -3.73 -7.56 1.04
N THR A 105 -4.88 -6.89 1.17
CA THR A 105 -5.84 -6.75 0.07
C THR A 105 -5.25 -5.96 -1.10
N CYS A 106 -4.54 -4.86 -0.85
CA CYS A 106 -3.86 -4.07 -1.90
C CYS A 106 -2.83 -4.92 -2.66
N VAL A 107 -1.89 -5.56 -1.96
CA VAL A 107 -0.81 -6.33 -2.62
C VAL A 107 -1.32 -7.60 -3.30
N ARG A 108 -2.39 -8.21 -2.79
CA ARG A 108 -3.01 -9.38 -3.42
C ARG A 108 -3.79 -8.98 -4.67
N ARG A 109 -4.45 -7.82 -4.67
CA ARG A 109 -5.18 -7.28 -5.83
C ARG A 109 -4.25 -6.99 -7.00
N GLU A 110 -3.05 -6.47 -6.75
CA GLU A 110 -2.05 -6.18 -7.79
C GLU A 110 -1.71 -7.40 -8.66
N LYS A 111 -1.75 -8.61 -8.08
CA LYS A 111 -1.52 -9.85 -8.83
C LYS A 111 -2.61 -10.17 -9.85
N PHE A 112 -3.77 -9.52 -9.77
CA PHE A 112 -4.93 -9.73 -10.64
C PHE A 112 -5.27 -8.52 -11.51
N ALA A 113 -4.82 -7.33 -11.12
CA ALA A 113 -5.07 -6.07 -11.82
C ALA A 113 -3.78 -5.25 -11.86
N GLU A 114 -3.08 -5.30 -13.00
CA GLU A 114 -1.85 -4.55 -13.21
C GLU A 114 -2.06 -3.05 -12.98
N GLY A 115 -1.17 -2.44 -12.19
CA GLY A 115 -1.22 -1.00 -11.91
C GLY A 115 -2.22 -0.61 -10.81
N SER A 116 -2.89 -1.57 -10.17
CA SER A 116 -3.77 -1.29 -9.03
C SER A 116 -3.02 -0.67 -7.85
N LEU A 117 -1.75 -1.05 -7.65
CA LEU A 117 -0.89 -0.48 -6.61
C LEU A 117 -0.57 0.99 -6.91
N ILE A 118 -0.25 1.33 -8.16
CA ILE A 118 -0.06 2.72 -8.58
C ILE A 118 -1.33 3.52 -8.31
N ALA A 119 -2.49 2.97 -8.67
CA ALA A 119 -3.79 3.61 -8.40
C ALA A 119 -4.07 3.79 -6.89
N ASP A 120 -3.68 2.85 -6.03
CA ASP A 120 -3.79 2.98 -4.57
C ASP A 120 -2.90 4.12 -4.01
N PHE A 121 -1.74 4.39 -4.62
CA PHE A 121 -0.93 5.57 -4.30
C PHE A 121 -1.56 6.86 -4.85
N GLU A 122 -2.01 6.86 -6.11
CA GLU A 122 -2.60 8.04 -6.78
C GLU A 122 -3.91 8.52 -6.14
N SER A 123 -4.75 7.58 -5.67
CA SER A 123 -5.97 7.88 -4.89
C SER A 123 -5.67 8.42 -3.48
N GLY A 124 -4.41 8.35 -3.04
CA GLY A 124 -3.98 8.70 -1.70
C GLY A 124 -4.34 7.68 -0.62
N LEU A 125 -4.94 6.53 -0.98
CA LEU A 125 -5.24 5.46 -0.03
C LEU A 125 -3.96 5.00 0.70
N MET A 126 -2.88 4.74 -0.05
CA MET A 126 -1.62 4.29 0.54
C MET A 126 -1.00 5.34 1.45
N VAL A 127 -1.11 6.63 1.08
CA VAL A 127 -0.66 7.75 1.92
C VAL A 127 -1.44 7.80 3.24
N ARG A 128 -2.76 7.58 3.21
CA ARG A 128 -3.59 7.52 4.43
C ARG A 128 -3.20 6.34 5.32
N ILE A 129 -2.90 5.17 4.74
CA ILE A 129 -2.40 3.99 5.48
C ILE A 129 -1.05 4.31 6.17
N ILE A 130 -0.11 4.89 5.43
CA ILE A 130 1.22 5.27 5.94
C ILE A 130 1.11 6.31 7.07
N ARG A 131 0.27 7.34 6.90
CA ARG A 131 -0.01 8.33 7.94
C ARG A 131 -0.62 7.69 9.19
N ARG A 132 -1.52 6.72 9.03
CA ARG A 132 -2.10 6.03 10.18
C ARG A 132 -1.05 5.21 10.95
N ALA A 133 -0.11 4.58 10.23
CA ALA A 133 0.99 3.88 10.87
C ALA A 133 1.87 4.82 11.70
N ASP A 134 2.17 6.02 11.19
CA ASP A 134 2.90 7.06 11.92
C ASP A 134 2.14 7.54 13.17
N GLN A 135 0.82 7.76 13.07
CA GLN A 135 0.00 8.14 14.22
C GLN A 135 0.00 7.08 15.32
N LEU A 136 -0.09 5.79 14.96
CA LEU A 136 -0.04 4.69 15.91
C LEU A 136 1.28 4.63 16.70
N LEU A 137 2.40 5.04 16.09
CA LEU A 137 3.68 5.14 16.79
C LEU A 137 3.65 6.25 17.85
N HIS A 138 3.13 7.43 17.49
CA HIS A 138 3.05 8.58 18.40
C HIS A 138 2.00 8.39 19.50
N GLU A 139 0.96 7.58 19.28
CA GLU A 139 -0.02 7.21 20.31
C GLU A 139 0.55 6.23 21.36
N ALA A 140 1.67 5.58 21.06
CA ALA A 140 2.29 4.56 21.89
C ALA A 140 3.58 5.01 22.60
N ASP A 141 3.97 6.27 22.42
CA ASP A 141 5.04 6.96 23.16
C ASP A 141 4.48 7.68 24.39
#